data_AF-A0A848RHB3-F1
#
_entry.id   AF-A0A848RHB3-F1
#
_cell.length_a   1.000
_cell.length_b   1.000
_cell.length_c   1.000
_cell.angle_alpha   90.00
_cell.angle_beta   90.00
_cell.angle_gamma   90.00
#
_symmetry.space_group_name_H-M   'P 1'
#
loop_
_entity.id
_entity.type
_entity.pdbx_description
1 polymer ?
#
loop_
_entity_poly.entity_id
_entity_poly.type
_entity_poly.pdbx_seq_one_letter_code
_entity_poly.pdbx_strand_id
1 'polypeptide(L)'
;MKDKLIRIDYNGKEIILIPTAHVSQESAELVKETIRKENPDSICIELDEQRYENLKKPDAWKNTNIIDIIKQKKVTLLIANLILSSYQKNIAKKLKTKPGQEMIEGIKASEEFGINLVLADRSIQTTFMRIWRKMGFFEKIKLFFSLMAMDEDEDVSEEDLQRLIERDNLELAIEDMGKDYPQIAATLLHERDKYLAYNIKNAPGKKVIAILGAAHTPGVEEEVFKKQDVDELNKVPPKSFMGKIVPWLIPILIVLLIAFGFKQNMDTGIEQIKSWFLFNSILAAIFTALCLPHPLSVITAFVAAPFTSINPMLACGWFAGLVEASLKKPTVEDVNNIADDIFNIKSWLHNKFLKALLVVILANLGSSIGTIIAGSKIVQSLF
;
A
#
# COMPACT_ATOMS: atom_id res chain seq x y z
N MET A 1 -21.85 -23.38 -11.26
CA MET A 1 -20.42 -23.01 -11.42
C MET A 1 -19.70 -23.73 -12.56
N LYS A 2 -20.06 -24.96 -12.96
CA LYS A 2 -19.43 -25.65 -14.11
C LYS A 2 -19.59 -24.94 -15.47
N ASP A 3 -20.62 -24.10 -15.62
CA ASP A 3 -20.83 -23.25 -16.80
C ASP A 3 -20.03 -21.92 -16.80
N LYS A 4 -19.09 -21.71 -15.85
CA LYS A 4 -18.34 -20.44 -15.71
C LYS A 4 -16.91 -20.47 -16.26
N LEU A 5 -16.43 -21.58 -16.83
CA LEU A 5 -15.10 -21.62 -17.45
C LEU A 5 -15.10 -20.87 -18.78
N ILE A 6 -14.14 -19.95 -18.96
CA ILE A 6 -13.97 -19.21 -20.22
C ILE A 6 -12.85 -19.90 -21.00
N ARG A 7 -13.13 -20.29 -22.24
CA ARG A 7 -12.15 -20.94 -23.12
C ARG A 7 -11.78 -20.01 -24.26
N ILE A 8 -10.48 -19.86 -24.48
CA ILE A 8 -9.90 -18.98 -25.47
C ILE A 8 -8.93 -19.79 -26.31
N ASP A 9 -9.08 -19.75 -27.64
CA ASP A 9 -8.04 -20.22 -28.56
C ASP A 9 -7.16 -19.04 -28.95
N TYR A 10 -5.86 -19.14 -28.68
CA TYR A 10 -4.88 -18.14 -29.06
C TYR A 10 -3.74 -18.79 -29.85
N ASN A 11 -3.75 -18.64 -31.17
CA ASN A 11 -2.72 -19.22 -32.06
C ASN A 11 -2.55 -20.75 -31.87
N GLY A 12 -3.65 -21.49 -31.70
CA GLY A 12 -3.62 -22.94 -31.45
C GLY A 12 -3.18 -23.35 -30.04
N LYS A 13 -3.16 -22.39 -29.10
CA LYS A 13 -3.07 -22.61 -27.66
C LYS A 13 -4.46 -22.50 -27.04
N GLU A 14 -4.87 -23.52 -26.31
CA GLU A 14 -6.09 -23.50 -25.52
C GLU A 14 -5.80 -22.88 -24.14
N ILE A 15 -6.45 -21.75 -23.85
CA ILE A 15 -6.37 -21.05 -22.57
C ILE A 15 -7.73 -21.19 -21.88
N ILE A 16 -7.74 -21.70 -20.67
CA ILE A 16 -8.93 -21.89 -19.84
C ILE A 16 -8.82 -20.96 -18.64
N LEU A 17 -9.65 -19.92 -18.60
CA LEU A 17 -9.75 -19.03 -17.45
C LEU A 17 -10.75 -19.62 -16.45
N ILE A 18 -10.32 -19.71 -15.18
CA ILE A 18 -11.15 -20.09 -14.04
C ILE A 18 -11.45 -18.81 -13.25
N PRO A 19 -12.66 -18.24 -13.34
CA PRO A 19 -13.07 -17.13 -12.50
C PRO A 19 -13.23 -17.63 -11.06
N THR A 20 -12.54 -16.99 -10.13
CA THR A 20 -12.55 -17.36 -8.71
C THR A 20 -12.96 -16.20 -7.82
N ALA A 21 -13.57 -16.55 -6.70
CA ALA A 21 -13.65 -15.67 -5.55
C ALA A 21 -12.58 -16.12 -4.56
N HIS A 22 -11.64 -15.23 -4.23
CA HIS A 22 -10.43 -15.50 -3.43
C HIS A 22 -10.65 -15.98 -1.98
N VAL A 23 -11.90 -16.26 -1.63
CA VAL A 23 -12.40 -16.58 -0.30
C VAL A 23 -13.47 -17.66 -0.34
N SER A 24 -13.71 -18.30 -1.50
CA SER A 24 -14.74 -19.34 -1.67
C SER A 24 -14.13 -20.74 -1.73
N GLN A 25 -14.62 -21.64 -0.87
CA GLN A 25 -14.26 -23.06 -0.91
C GLN A 25 -14.69 -23.72 -2.23
N GLU A 26 -15.79 -23.27 -2.81
CA GLU A 26 -16.30 -23.77 -4.09
C GLU A 26 -15.34 -23.42 -5.24
N SER A 27 -14.68 -22.25 -5.18
CA SER A 27 -13.66 -21.87 -6.15
C SER A 27 -12.44 -22.79 -6.08
N ALA A 28 -12.03 -23.19 -4.88
CA ALA A 28 -10.90 -24.12 -4.69
C ALA A 28 -11.21 -25.52 -5.25
N GLU A 29 -12.41 -26.05 -5.03
CA GLU A 29 -12.81 -27.35 -5.57
C GLU A 29 -12.93 -27.30 -7.10
N LEU A 30 -13.48 -26.21 -7.66
CA LEU A 30 -13.56 -26.01 -9.12
C LEU A 30 -12.16 -26.02 -9.76
N VAL A 31 -11.19 -25.33 -9.17
CA VAL A 31 -9.80 -25.32 -9.63
C VAL A 31 -9.24 -26.74 -9.66
N LYS A 32 -9.40 -27.49 -8.56
CA LYS A 32 -8.89 -28.85 -8.42
C LYS A 32 -9.52 -29.82 -9.42
N GLU A 33 -10.84 -29.80 -9.58
CA GLU A 33 -11.55 -30.62 -10.58
C GLU A 33 -11.09 -30.29 -12.00
N THR A 34 -10.96 -29.00 -12.31
CA THR A 34 -10.59 -28.53 -13.66
C THR A 34 -9.16 -28.93 -14.02
N ILE A 35 -8.20 -28.75 -13.12
CA ILE A 35 -6.80 -29.13 -13.37
C ILE A 35 -6.68 -30.64 -13.62
N ARG A 36 -7.34 -31.47 -12.81
CA ARG A 36 -7.33 -32.93 -12.97
C ARG A 36 -7.96 -33.39 -14.28
N LYS A 37 -9.07 -32.76 -14.68
CA LYS A 37 -9.78 -33.11 -15.90
C LYS A 37 -9.03 -32.68 -17.16
N GLU A 38 -8.50 -31.47 -17.14
CA GLU A 38 -7.96 -30.83 -18.34
C GLU A 38 -6.48 -31.17 -18.57
N ASN A 39 -5.74 -31.53 -17.52
CA ASN A 39 -4.32 -31.89 -17.54
C ASN A 39 -3.46 -30.87 -18.34
N PRO A 40 -3.38 -29.61 -17.88
CA PRO A 40 -2.72 -28.54 -18.62
C PRO A 40 -1.18 -28.68 -18.61
N ASP A 41 -0.52 -28.03 -19.56
CA ASP A 41 0.94 -27.90 -19.59
C ASP A 41 1.45 -26.81 -18.64
N SER A 42 0.64 -25.78 -18.40
CA SER A 42 0.93 -24.68 -17.47
C SER A 42 -0.29 -24.27 -16.65
N ILE A 43 -0.02 -23.87 -15.41
CA ILE A 43 -0.97 -23.20 -14.53
C ILE A 43 -0.47 -21.77 -14.28
N CYS A 44 -1.27 -20.79 -14.67
CA CYS A 44 -1.05 -19.37 -14.37
C CYS A 44 -1.86 -18.97 -13.13
N ILE A 45 -1.23 -18.30 -12.17
CA ILE A 45 -1.92 -17.77 -10.99
C ILE A 45 -1.80 -16.25 -10.92
N GLU A 46 -2.86 -15.58 -10.47
CA GLU A 46 -2.91 -14.12 -10.23
C GLU A 46 -2.11 -13.71 -8.98
N LEU A 47 -0.82 -14.04 -8.97
CA LEU A 47 0.07 -13.82 -7.84
C LEU A 47 1.45 -13.36 -8.31
N ASP A 48 2.05 -12.42 -7.57
CA ASP A 48 3.45 -12.04 -7.77
C ASP A 48 4.39 -12.86 -6.88
N GLU A 49 5.68 -12.82 -7.20
CA GLU A 49 6.73 -13.59 -6.52
C GLU A 49 6.83 -13.33 -5.02
N GLN A 50 6.65 -12.08 -4.58
CA GLN A 50 6.70 -11.76 -3.16
C GLN A 50 5.48 -12.32 -2.42
N ARG A 51 4.29 -12.20 -3.00
CA ARG A 51 3.08 -12.81 -2.44
C ARG A 51 3.15 -14.34 -2.45
N TYR A 52 3.75 -14.93 -3.48
CA TYR A 52 3.99 -16.38 -3.56
C TYR A 52 4.90 -16.88 -2.43
N GLU A 53 6.06 -16.24 -2.22
CA GLU A 53 6.95 -16.61 -1.11
C GLU A 53 6.26 -16.45 0.25
N ASN A 54 5.44 -15.41 0.41
CA ASN A 54 4.67 -15.20 1.64
C ASN A 54 3.64 -16.31 1.88
N LEU A 55 2.97 -16.80 0.83
CA LEU A 55 2.04 -17.93 0.94
C LEU A 55 2.78 -19.23 1.28
N LYS A 56 3.97 -19.46 0.72
CA LYS A 56 4.80 -20.64 1.03
C LYS A 56 5.41 -20.59 2.43
N LYS A 57 5.80 -19.42 2.89
CA LYS A 57 6.49 -19.20 4.17
C LYS A 57 5.82 -18.09 4.96
N PRO A 58 4.61 -18.31 5.48
CA PRO A 58 3.88 -17.30 6.26
C PRO A 58 4.68 -16.81 7.49
N ASP A 59 5.57 -17.66 8.01
CA ASP A 59 6.42 -17.35 9.17
C ASP A 59 7.77 -16.70 8.82
N ALA A 60 8.13 -16.53 7.54
CA ALA A 60 9.44 -15.95 7.17
C ALA A 60 9.62 -14.52 7.70
N TRP A 61 8.53 -13.75 7.77
CA TRP A 61 8.53 -12.39 8.32
C TRP A 61 8.84 -12.37 9.81
N LYS A 62 8.52 -13.45 10.54
CA LYS A 62 8.76 -13.56 11.98
C LYS A 62 10.24 -13.45 12.35
N ASN A 63 11.14 -13.71 11.39
CA ASN A 63 12.57 -13.69 11.62
C ASN A 63 13.28 -12.48 11.00
N THR A 64 12.55 -11.52 10.42
CA THR A 64 13.16 -10.36 9.76
C THR A 64 13.46 -9.26 10.78
N ASN A 65 14.70 -8.79 10.83
CA ASN A 65 15.10 -7.68 11.69
C ASN A 65 14.48 -6.37 11.19
N ILE A 66 13.55 -5.83 11.99
CA ILE A 66 12.77 -4.62 11.68
C ILE A 66 13.69 -3.41 11.45
N ILE A 67 14.82 -3.34 12.15
CA ILE A 67 15.80 -2.25 11.98
C ILE A 67 16.37 -2.25 10.56
N ASP A 68 16.56 -3.42 9.95
CA ASP A 68 17.08 -3.53 8.59
C ASP A 68 16.04 -3.12 7.55
N ILE A 69 14.75 -3.38 7.79
CA ILE A 69 13.64 -2.88 6.94
C ILE A 69 13.59 -1.36 6.95
N ILE A 70 13.76 -0.75 8.14
CA ILE A 70 13.76 0.71 8.31
C ILE A 70 14.98 1.32 7.61
N LYS A 71 16.18 0.76 7.82
CA LYS A 71 17.41 1.21 7.14
C LYS A 71 17.33 1.08 5.62
N GLN A 72 16.67 0.04 5.11
CA GLN A 72 16.48 -0.21 3.68
C GLN A 72 15.37 0.65 3.04
N LYS A 73 14.72 1.56 3.78
CA LYS A 73 13.57 2.37 3.32
C LYS A 73 12.39 1.52 2.82
N LYS A 74 12.28 0.27 3.30
CA LYS A 74 11.19 -0.66 2.94
C LYS A 74 9.99 -0.57 3.89
N VAL A 75 9.95 0.45 4.75
CA VAL A 75 8.88 0.64 5.75
C VAL A 75 7.52 0.83 5.08
N THR A 76 7.46 1.61 4.01
CA THR A 76 6.21 1.84 3.25
C THR A 76 5.69 0.55 2.64
N LEU A 77 6.59 -0.29 2.13
CA LEU A 77 6.27 -1.62 1.62
C LEU A 77 5.75 -2.55 2.72
N LEU A 78 6.43 -2.56 3.87
CA LEU A 78 6.01 -3.33 5.03
C LEU A 78 4.59 -2.91 5.46
N ILE A 79 4.34 -1.60 5.63
CA ILE A 79 3.02 -1.08 6.01
C ILE A 79 1.95 -1.46 4.98
N ALA A 80 2.22 -1.30 3.68
CA ALA A 80 1.27 -1.67 2.63
C ALA A 80 0.94 -3.17 2.65
N ASN A 81 1.96 -4.02 2.79
CA ASN A 81 1.76 -5.47 2.91
C ASN A 81 0.95 -5.81 4.16
N LEU A 82 1.21 -5.18 5.30
CA LEU A 82 0.51 -5.44 6.56
C LEU A 82 -0.96 -5.00 6.50
N ILE A 83 -1.26 -3.85 5.88
CA ILE A 83 -2.63 -3.39 5.65
C ILE A 83 -3.37 -4.38 4.73
N LEU A 84 -2.73 -4.81 3.64
CA LEU A 84 -3.34 -5.75 2.71
C LEU A 84 -3.59 -7.11 3.37
N SER A 85 -2.59 -7.64 4.07
CA SER A 85 -2.72 -8.89 4.82
C SER A 85 -3.78 -8.81 5.91
N SER A 86 -3.92 -7.66 6.56
CA SER A 86 -5.00 -7.39 7.52
C SER A 86 -6.38 -7.47 6.90
N TYR A 87 -6.58 -6.72 5.81
CA TYR A 87 -7.84 -6.70 5.10
C TYR A 87 -8.22 -8.11 4.61
N GLN A 88 -7.26 -8.82 4.01
CA GLN A 88 -7.43 -10.21 3.57
C GLN A 88 -7.78 -11.15 4.74
N LYS A 89 -7.10 -11.03 5.88
CA LYS A 89 -7.34 -11.85 7.08
C LYS A 89 -8.72 -11.58 7.69
N ASN A 90 -9.14 -10.32 7.76
CA ASN A 90 -10.45 -9.92 8.29
C ASN A 90 -11.60 -10.47 7.43
N ILE A 91 -11.49 -10.38 6.10
CA ILE A 91 -12.48 -10.96 5.18
C ILE A 91 -12.55 -12.48 5.35
N ALA A 92 -11.40 -13.16 5.39
CA ALA A 92 -11.37 -14.62 5.62
C ALA A 92 -11.98 -15.05 6.95
N LYS A 93 -11.75 -14.28 8.01
CA LYS A 93 -12.33 -14.55 9.33
C LYS A 93 -13.85 -14.43 9.30
N LYS A 94 -14.40 -13.42 8.60
CA LYS A 94 -15.85 -13.27 8.40
C LYS A 94 -16.44 -14.43 7.59
N LEU A 95 -15.68 -14.98 6.63
CA LEU A 95 -16.14 -16.04 5.72
C LEU A 95 -15.78 -17.46 6.18
N LYS A 96 -15.10 -17.63 7.31
CA LYS A 96 -14.58 -18.93 7.80
C LYS A 96 -13.73 -19.69 6.77
N THR A 97 -13.17 -19.01 5.78
CA THR A 97 -12.29 -19.59 4.75
C THR A 97 -10.87 -19.06 4.91
N LYS A 98 -9.89 -19.75 4.30
CA LYS A 98 -8.52 -19.22 4.18
C LYS A 98 -8.45 -18.40 2.88
N PRO A 99 -7.95 -17.16 2.88
CA PRO A 99 -7.79 -16.39 1.65
C PRO A 99 -6.82 -17.10 0.72
N GLY A 100 -7.10 -17.08 -0.58
CA GLY A 100 -6.18 -17.60 -1.59
C GLY A 100 -6.13 -19.12 -1.67
N GLN A 101 -7.11 -19.85 -1.12
CA GLN A 101 -7.14 -21.31 -1.15
C GLN A 101 -7.14 -21.84 -2.59
N GLU A 102 -7.84 -21.17 -3.51
CA GLU A 102 -7.86 -21.48 -4.93
C GLU A 102 -6.48 -21.39 -5.58
N MET A 103 -5.68 -20.37 -5.23
CA MET A 103 -4.30 -20.23 -5.70
C MET A 103 -3.40 -21.31 -5.08
N ILE A 104 -3.59 -21.63 -3.80
CA ILE A 104 -2.85 -22.70 -3.11
C ILE A 104 -3.11 -24.06 -3.77
N GLU A 105 -4.35 -24.37 -4.14
CA GLU A 105 -4.66 -25.61 -4.85
C GLU A 105 -3.99 -25.66 -6.23
N GLY A 106 -3.94 -24.53 -6.95
CA GLY A 106 -3.17 -24.42 -8.20
C GLY A 106 -1.67 -24.68 -8.01
N ILE A 107 -1.07 -24.12 -6.95
CA ILE A 107 0.35 -24.34 -6.60
C ILE A 107 0.59 -25.81 -6.27
N LYS A 108 -0.20 -26.40 -5.38
CA LYS A 108 -0.07 -27.82 -5.01
C LYS A 108 -0.19 -28.74 -6.22
N ALA A 109 -1.18 -28.50 -7.07
CA ALA A 109 -1.37 -29.31 -8.27
C ALA A 109 -0.19 -29.17 -9.23
N SER A 110 0.42 -27.99 -9.35
CA SER A 110 1.64 -27.82 -10.15
C SER A 110 2.80 -28.67 -9.64
N GLU A 111 2.97 -28.76 -8.31
CA GLU A 111 4.01 -29.56 -7.67
C GLU A 111 3.71 -31.07 -7.74
N GLU A 112 2.45 -31.48 -7.52
CA GLU A 112 1.99 -32.87 -7.54
C GLU A 112 2.08 -33.50 -8.93
N PHE A 113 1.68 -32.76 -9.97
CA PHE A 113 1.61 -33.27 -11.34
C PHE A 113 2.79 -32.82 -12.23
N GLY A 114 3.73 -32.03 -11.69
CA GLY A 114 4.88 -31.53 -12.45
C GLY A 114 4.50 -30.55 -13.57
N ILE A 115 3.42 -29.79 -13.37
CA ILE A 115 2.92 -28.79 -14.34
C ILE A 115 3.71 -27.49 -14.18
N ASN A 116 3.97 -26.77 -15.28
CA ASN A 116 4.69 -25.50 -15.20
C ASN A 116 3.84 -24.45 -14.46
N LEU A 117 4.36 -23.93 -13.35
CA LEU A 117 3.72 -22.84 -12.61
C LEU A 117 4.20 -21.48 -13.13
N VAL A 118 3.27 -20.62 -13.51
CA VAL A 118 3.55 -19.24 -13.95
C VAL A 118 2.89 -18.25 -12.99
N LEU A 119 3.71 -17.43 -12.34
CA LEU A 119 3.27 -16.28 -11.55
C LEU A 119 2.90 -15.15 -12.52
N ALA A 120 1.62 -15.04 -12.86
CA ALA A 120 1.18 -14.25 -14.00
C ALA A 120 0.99 -12.76 -13.67
N ASP A 121 1.03 -12.37 -12.40
CA ASP A 121 0.70 -11.01 -11.98
C ASP A 121 1.93 -10.12 -11.74
N ARG A 122 1.71 -8.82 -11.83
CA ARG A 122 2.72 -7.80 -11.55
C ARG A 122 2.93 -7.68 -10.04
N SER A 123 4.14 -7.29 -9.66
CA SER A 123 4.47 -6.81 -8.32
C SER A 123 3.40 -5.84 -7.81
N ILE A 124 2.73 -6.21 -6.71
CA ILE A 124 1.73 -5.36 -6.06
C ILE A 124 2.31 -4.01 -5.63
N GLN A 125 3.61 -3.97 -5.32
CA GLN A 125 4.34 -2.75 -4.99
C GLN A 125 4.40 -1.78 -6.18
N THR A 126 4.73 -2.31 -7.36
CA THR A 126 4.76 -1.54 -8.60
C THR A 126 3.37 -1.01 -8.91
N THR A 127 2.34 -1.84 -8.77
CA THR A 127 0.93 -1.47 -8.95
C THR A 127 0.55 -0.30 -8.02
N PHE A 128 0.75 -0.41 -6.71
CA PHE A 128 0.44 0.67 -5.76
C PHE A 128 1.23 1.95 -6.01
N MET A 129 2.52 1.84 -6.33
CA MET A 129 3.34 3.00 -6.65
C MET A 129 2.89 3.69 -7.94
N ARG A 130 2.41 2.93 -8.94
CA ARG A 130 1.82 3.49 -10.16
C ARG A 130 0.53 4.25 -9.86
N ILE A 131 -0.39 3.67 -9.08
CA ILE A 131 -1.61 4.36 -8.61
C ILE A 131 -1.23 5.68 -7.95
N TRP A 132 -0.36 5.64 -6.94
CA TRP A 132 0.01 6.81 -6.17
C TRP A 132 0.68 7.92 -7.01
N ARG A 133 1.47 7.53 -8.03
CA ARG A 133 2.15 8.49 -8.90
C ARG A 133 1.26 9.05 -10.00
N LYS A 134 0.24 8.31 -10.44
CA LYS A 134 -0.75 8.75 -11.43
C LYS A 134 -1.87 9.58 -10.81
N MET A 135 -2.20 9.34 -9.55
CA MET A 135 -3.23 10.12 -8.85
C MET A 135 -2.86 11.60 -8.68
N GLY A 136 -3.81 12.47 -9.03
CA GLY A 136 -3.78 13.89 -8.76
C GLY A 136 -3.84 14.23 -7.27
N PHE A 137 -3.58 15.49 -6.93
CA PHE A 137 -3.62 15.96 -5.54
C PHE A 137 -5.01 15.84 -4.91
N PHE A 138 -6.06 16.23 -5.64
CA PHE A 138 -7.44 16.15 -5.16
C PHE A 138 -7.93 14.70 -5.00
N GLU A 139 -7.57 13.79 -5.91
CA GLU A 139 -7.90 12.36 -5.78
C GLU A 139 -7.28 11.76 -4.52
N LYS A 140 -6.05 12.17 -4.17
CA LYS A 140 -5.39 11.72 -2.93
C LYS A 140 -6.10 12.22 -1.68
N ILE A 141 -6.57 13.46 -1.70
CA ILE A 141 -7.36 14.02 -0.61
C ILE A 141 -8.70 13.28 -0.48
N LYS A 142 -9.42 13.09 -1.60
CA LYS A 142 -10.69 12.35 -1.64
C LYS A 142 -10.50 10.94 -1.06
N LEU A 143 -9.51 10.19 -1.56
CA LEU A 143 -9.19 8.85 -1.06
C LEU A 143 -8.90 8.86 0.44
N PHE A 144 -8.10 9.82 0.93
CA PHE A 144 -7.78 9.92 2.36
C PHE A 144 -9.05 10.10 3.20
N PHE A 145 -9.94 11.04 2.84
CA PHE A 145 -11.18 11.26 3.57
C PHE A 145 -12.14 10.07 3.48
N SER A 146 -12.24 9.43 2.31
CA SER A 146 -13.07 8.23 2.15
C SER A 146 -12.59 7.07 3.03
N LEU A 147 -11.28 6.85 3.15
CA LEU A 147 -10.72 5.85 4.05
C LEU A 147 -10.96 6.19 5.54
N MET A 148 -10.96 7.47 5.91
CA MET A 148 -11.30 7.90 7.27
C MET A 148 -12.79 7.80 7.58
N ALA A 149 -13.65 7.80 6.56
CA ALA A 149 -15.10 7.69 6.70
C ALA A 149 -15.60 6.24 6.73
N MET A 150 -14.72 5.25 6.54
CA MET A 150 -15.06 3.84 6.72
C MET A 150 -15.17 3.54 8.22
N ASP A 151 -16.35 3.79 8.79
CA ASP A 151 -16.72 3.33 10.14
C ASP A 151 -16.96 1.80 10.15
N GLU A 152 -16.75 1.17 11.30
CA GLU A 152 -16.58 -0.28 11.47
C GLU A 152 -17.85 -1.16 11.40
N ASP A 153 -19.04 -0.62 11.17
CA ASP A 153 -20.31 -1.32 11.48
C ASP A 153 -21.21 -1.70 10.29
N GLU A 154 -20.65 -2.11 9.14
CA GLU A 154 -21.44 -2.85 8.14
C GLU A 154 -21.04 -4.33 8.09
N ASP A 155 -21.86 -5.16 8.75
CA ASP A 155 -21.83 -6.60 8.61
C ASP A 155 -22.35 -6.99 7.22
N VAL A 156 -21.43 -7.06 6.25
CA VAL A 156 -21.69 -7.63 4.93
C VAL A 156 -21.96 -9.13 5.07
N SER A 157 -23.16 -9.57 4.70
CA SER A 157 -23.53 -10.99 4.73
C SER A 157 -22.80 -11.79 3.64
N GLU A 158 -22.64 -13.10 3.85
CA GLU A 158 -22.02 -14.01 2.86
C GLU A 158 -22.80 -14.06 1.53
N GLU A 159 -24.13 -13.90 1.62
CA GLU A 159 -25.04 -13.85 0.48
C GLU A 159 -24.88 -12.54 -0.32
N ASP A 160 -24.68 -11.41 0.36
CA ASP A 160 -24.41 -10.13 -0.30
C ASP A 160 -23.05 -10.14 -1.00
N LEU A 161 -22.05 -10.78 -0.39
CA LEU A 161 -20.74 -10.94 -1.02
C LEU A 161 -20.81 -11.86 -2.25
N GLN A 162 -21.55 -12.98 -2.19
CA GLN A 162 -21.74 -13.85 -3.35
C GLN A 162 -22.45 -13.14 -4.49
N ARG A 163 -23.47 -12.33 -4.20
CA ARG A 163 -24.12 -11.48 -5.22
C ARG A 163 -23.13 -10.48 -5.81
N LEU A 164 -22.32 -9.82 -4.99
CA LEU A 164 -21.29 -8.89 -5.46
C LEU A 164 -20.22 -9.56 -6.33
N ILE A 165 -19.99 -10.87 -6.19
CA ILE A 165 -19.04 -11.68 -6.98
C ILE A 165 -19.62 -12.11 -8.33
N GLU A 166 -20.92 -11.99 -8.56
CA GLU A 166 -21.52 -12.28 -9.86
C GLU A 166 -20.95 -11.33 -10.92
N ARG A 167 -20.62 -11.86 -12.11
CA ARG A 167 -19.92 -11.13 -13.19
C ARG A 167 -20.59 -9.79 -13.50
N ASP A 168 -21.92 -9.79 -13.58
CA ASP A 168 -22.71 -8.61 -13.93
C ASP A 168 -22.72 -7.56 -12.79
N ASN A 169 -22.66 -7.98 -11.52
CA ASN A 169 -22.59 -7.08 -10.37
C ASN A 169 -21.15 -6.56 -10.13
N LEU A 170 -20.14 -7.38 -10.41
CA LEU A 170 -18.74 -6.97 -10.40
C LEU A 170 -18.47 -5.90 -11.44
N GLU A 171 -18.98 -6.08 -12.66
CA GLU A 171 -18.81 -5.12 -13.75
C GLU A 171 -19.40 -3.76 -13.40
N LEU A 172 -20.61 -3.74 -12.82
CA LEU A 172 -21.25 -2.50 -12.31
C LEU A 172 -20.46 -1.85 -11.17
N ALA A 173 -19.98 -2.64 -10.19
CA ALA A 173 -19.20 -2.11 -9.08
C ALA A 173 -17.83 -1.55 -9.53
N ILE A 174 -17.20 -2.21 -10.50
CA ILE A 174 -15.96 -1.74 -11.13
C ILE A 174 -16.21 -0.45 -11.92
N GLU A 175 -17.31 -0.38 -12.66
CA GLU A 175 -17.68 0.81 -13.44
C GLU A 175 -17.91 2.02 -12.51
N ASP A 176 -18.64 1.82 -11.41
CA ASP A 176 -18.89 2.86 -10.43
C ASP A 176 -17.61 3.29 -9.69
N MET A 177 -16.74 2.34 -9.33
CA MET A 177 -15.40 2.67 -8.82
C MET A 177 -14.59 3.45 -9.87
N GLY A 178 -14.72 3.12 -11.15
CA GLY A 178 -14.07 3.81 -12.27
C GLY A 178 -14.51 5.26 -12.42
N LYS A 179 -15.78 5.58 -12.11
CA LYS A 179 -16.29 6.96 -12.10
C LYS A 179 -15.65 7.78 -10.98
N ASP A 180 -15.57 7.20 -9.78
CA ASP A 180 -15.09 7.92 -8.60
C ASP A 180 -13.58 7.97 -8.42
N TYR A 181 -12.88 6.93 -8.90
CA TYR A 181 -11.45 6.71 -8.76
C TYR A 181 -10.84 6.16 -10.05
N PRO A 182 -10.85 6.93 -11.16
CA PRO A 182 -10.45 6.45 -12.48
C PRO A 182 -9.01 5.94 -12.53
N GLN A 183 -8.08 6.57 -11.81
CA GLN A 183 -6.68 6.12 -11.76
C GLN A 183 -6.50 4.79 -11.02
N ILE A 184 -7.34 4.54 -10.02
CA ILE A 184 -7.35 3.27 -9.27
C ILE A 184 -7.87 2.17 -10.18
N ALA A 185 -9.04 2.36 -10.80
CA ALA A 185 -9.59 1.40 -11.76
C ALA A 185 -8.62 1.13 -12.93
N ALA A 186 -8.08 2.17 -13.54
CA ALA A 186 -7.12 2.03 -14.64
C ALA A 186 -5.89 1.20 -14.28
N THR A 187 -5.38 1.31 -13.06
CA THR A 187 -4.12 0.66 -12.66
C THR A 187 -4.31 -0.68 -11.95
N LEU A 188 -5.32 -0.82 -11.08
CA LEU A 188 -5.63 -2.06 -10.37
C LEU A 188 -6.32 -3.08 -11.26
N LEU A 189 -7.10 -2.62 -12.24
CA LEU A 189 -7.83 -3.48 -13.15
C LEU A 189 -7.18 -3.49 -14.54
N HIS A 190 -7.37 -2.46 -15.35
CA HIS A 190 -7.05 -2.51 -16.78
C HIS A 190 -5.55 -2.75 -17.09
N GLU A 191 -4.63 -2.09 -16.37
CA GLU A 191 -3.20 -2.38 -16.52
C GLU A 191 -2.82 -3.79 -16.08
N ARG A 192 -3.53 -4.29 -15.07
CA ARG A 192 -3.28 -5.60 -14.47
C ARG A 192 -3.79 -6.69 -15.40
N ASP A 193 -4.96 -6.50 -16.02
CA ASP A 193 -5.49 -7.37 -17.07
C ASP A 193 -4.53 -7.50 -18.25
N LYS A 194 -3.93 -6.39 -18.70
CA LYS A 194 -2.89 -6.40 -19.73
C LYS A 194 -1.68 -7.25 -19.33
N TYR A 195 -1.22 -7.09 -18.09
CA TYR A 195 -0.07 -7.83 -17.57
C TYR A 195 -0.37 -9.34 -17.47
N LEU A 196 -1.53 -9.68 -16.91
CA LEU A 196 -2.02 -11.06 -16.79
C LEU A 196 -2.18 -11.70 -18.16
N ALA A 197 -2.88 -11.04 -19.09
CA ALA A 197 -3.10 -11.54 -20.44
C ALA A 197 -1.78 -11.81 -21.18
N TYR A 198 -0.78 -10.93 -21.02
CA TYR A 198 0.55 -11.15 -21.59
C TYR A 198 1.22 -12.40 -21.02
N ASN A 199 1.24 -12.57 -19.69
CA ASN A 199 1.92 -13.73 -19.10
C ASN A 199 1.17 -15.05 -19.38
N ILE A 200 -0.17 -15.03 -19.36
CA ILE A 200 -0.99 -16.21 -19.63
C ILE A 200 -0.78 -16.71 -21.05
N LYS A 201 -0.85 -15.83 -22.06
CA LYS A 201 -0.69 -16.28 -23.46
C LYS A 201 0.74 -16.70 -23.79
N ASN A 202 1.73 -16.15 -23.10
CA ASN A 202 3.14 -16.51 -23.27
C ASN A 202 3.58 -17.68 -22.37
N ALA A 203 2.71 -18.22 -21.52
CA ALA A 203 3.04 -19.35 -20.65
C ALA A 203 3.44 -20.60 -21.46
N PRO A 204 4.34 -21.46 -20.96
CA PRO A 204 4.79 -22.66 -21.69
C PRO A 204 3.65 -23.62 -22.05
N GLY A 205 3.82 -24.37 -23.15
CA GLY A 205 2.87 -25.40 -23.58
C GLY A 205 1.67 -24.91 -24.39
N LYS A 206 0.80 -25.85 -24.76
CA LYS A 206 -0.37 -25.64 -25.64
C LYS A 206 -1.69 -25.57 -24.87
N LYS A 207 -1.74 -26.09 -23.66
CA LYS A 207 -2.92 -26.04 -22.80
C LYS A 207 -2.60 -25.34 -21.49
N VAL A 208 -3.22 -24.20 -21.27
CA VAL A 208 -2.95 -23.33 -20.11
C VAL A 208 -4.23 -23.14 -19.31
N ILE A 209 -4.14 -23.36 -18.00
CA ILE A 209 -5.19 -22.96 -17.06
C ILE A 209 -4.75 -21.68 -16.37
N ALA A 210 -5.59 -20.65 -16.32
CA ALA A 210 -5.35 -19.43 -15.56
C ALA A 210 -6.38 -19.27 -14.43
N ILE A 211 -5.91 -19.20 -13.19
CA ILE A 211 -6.72 -19.01 -11.99
C ILE A 211 -6.70 -17.52 -11.66
N LEU A 212 -7.84 -16.86 -11.87
CA LEU A 212 -7.96 -15.39 -11.79
C LEU A 212 -9.14 -15.01 -10.89
N GLY A 213 -9.05 -13.86 -10.23
CA GLY A 213 -10.20 -13.22 -9.62
C GLY A 213 -11.24 -12.90 -10.68
N ALA A 214 -12.52 -13.11 -10.36
CA ALA A 214 -13.63 -12.95 -11.31
C ALA A 214 -13.68 -11.56 -11.98
N ALA A 215 -13.20 -10.52 -11.31
CA ALA A 215 -13.10 -9.16 -11.85
C ALA A 215 -12.14 -9.03 -13.05
N HIS A 216 -11.09 -9.86 -13.11
CA HIS A 216 -10.05 -9.77 -14.13
C HIS A 216 -10.38 -10.56 -15.40
N THR A 217 -11.32 -11.51 -15.34
CA THR A 217 -11.57 -12.42 -16.45
C THR A 217 -12.08 -11.76 -17.73
N PRO A 218 -13.00 -10.76 -17.70
CA PRO A 218 -13.46 -10.10 -18.93
C PRO A 218 -12.34 -9.30 -19.61
N GLY A 219 -11.55 -8.56 -18.81
CA GLY A 219 -10.43 -7.78 -19.32
C GLY A 219 -9.31 -8.66 -19.90
N VAL A 220 -8.99 -9.77 -19.24
CA VAL A 220 -8.00 -10.74 -19.75
C VAL A 220 -8.48 -11.41 -21.03
N GLU A 221 -9.76 -11.80 -21.12
CA GLU A 221 -10.37 -12.38 -22.31
C GLU A 221 -10.18 -11.48 -23.54
N GLU A 222 -10.38 -10.17 -23.39
CA GLU A 222 -10.18 -9.19 -24.45
C GLU A 222 -8.69 -8.93 -24.74
N GLU A 223 -7.86 -8.80 -23.70
CA GLU A 223 -6.45 -8.42 -23.82
C GLU A 223 -5.55 -9.55 -24.36
N VAL A 224 -5.91 -10.82 -24.22
CA VAL A 224 -5.09 -11.95 -24.73
C VAL A 224 -4.74 -11.76 -26.22
N PHE A 225 -5.68 -11.23 -27.02
CA PHE A 225 -5.50 -11.02 -28.46
C PHE A 225 -4.72 -9.76 -28.84
N LYS A 226 -4.47 -8.84 -27.90
CA LYS A 226 -3.80 -7.57 -28.17
C LYS A 226 -2.29 -7.66 -27.95
N LYS A 227 -1.54 -6.62 -28.32
CA LYS A 227 -0.12 -6.49 -27.97
C LYS A 227 0.02 -5.59 -26.74
N GLN A 228 0.71 -6.06 -25.72
CA GLN A 228 1.00 -5.31 -24.49
C GLN A 228 2.46 -4.92 -24.42
N ASP A 229 2.73 -3.74 -23.86
CA ASP A 229 4.07 -3.28 -23.50
C ASP A 229 4.31 -3.56 -22.01
N VAL A 230 4.80 -4.77 -21.71
CA VAL A 230 5.02 -5.20 -20.31
C VAL A 230 6.17 -4.43 -19.65
N ASP A 231 7.14 -3.96 -20.44
CA ASP A 231 8.24 -3.15 -19.93
C ASP A 231 7.75 -1.79 -19.42
N GLU A 232 6.76 -1.18 -20.09
CA GLU A 232 6.08 0.03 -19.61
C GLU A 232 5.28 -0.25 -18.34
N LEU A 233 4.54 -1.37 -18.30
CA LEU A 233 3.73 -1.76 -17.13
C LEU A 233 4.57 -2.03 -15.88
N ASN A 234 5.84 -2.44 -16.05
CA ASN A 234 6.80 -2.64 -14.96
C ASN A 234 7.51 -1.37 -14.49
N LYS A 235 7.48 -0.28 -15.29
CA LYS A 235 8.12 0.99 -14.90
C LYS A 235 7.20 1.78 -13.97
N VAL A 236 7.77 2.39 -12.93
CA VAL A 236 7.00 3.31 -12.08
C VAL A 236 7.16 4.74 -12.62
N PRO A 237 6.07 5.46 -13.00
CA PRO A 237 6.12 6.81 -13.59
C PRO A 237 6.97 7.76 -12.75
N PRO A 238 7.76 8.70 -13.31
CA PRO A 238 8.58 9.58 -12.48
C PRO A 238 7.73 10.47 -11.54
N LYS A 239 8.32 10.96 -10.45
CA LYS A 239 7.66 11.99 -9.63
C LYS A 239 7.37 13.23 -10.47
N SER A 240 6.19 13.83 -10.30
CA SER A 240 5.85 15.08 -10.96
C SER A 240 6.87 16.18 -10.63
N PHE A 241 7.12 17.08 -11.58
CA PHE A 241 8.04 18.20 -11.41
C PHE A 241 7.66 19.07 -10.21
N MET A 242 6.37 19.38 -10.06
CA MET A 242 5.84 20.12 -8.91
C MET A 242 6.08 19.38 -7.59
N GLY A 243 5.96 18.05 -7.57
CA GLY A 243 6.28 17.25 -6.38
C GLY A 243 7.75 17.27 -5.97
N LYS A 244 8.66 17.72 -6.86
CA LYS A 244 10.08 17.94 -6.53
C LYS A 244 10.35 19.35 -6.00
N ILE A 245 9.64 20.36 -6.51
CA ILE A 245 9.92 21.78 -6.23
C ILE A 245 9.12 22.31 -5.05
N VAL A 246 7.83 21.99 -4.96
CA VAL A 246 6.93 22.53 -3.93
C VAL A 246 7.48 22.36 -2.51
N PRO A 247 8.07 21.20 -2.13
CA PRO A 247 8.62 21.04 -0.78
C PRO A 247 9.79 22.00 -0.46
N TRP A 248 10.50 22.54 -1.46
CA TRP A 248 11.60 23.49 -1.28
C TRP A 248 11.14 24.94 -1.21
N LEU A 249 9.93 25.25 -1.70
CA LEU A 249 9.41 26.62 -1.74
C LEU A 249 9.29 27.22 -0.33
N ILE A 250 8.75 26.45 0.62
CA ILE A 250 8.56 26.91 2.01
C ILE A 250 9.91 27.19 2.69
N PRO A 251 10.90 26.26 2.73
CA PRO A 251 12.20 26.55 3.32
C PRO A 251 12.92 27.74 2.70
N ILE A 252 12.92 27.85 1.36
CA ILE A 252 13.55 28.97 0.67
C ILE A 252 12.90 30.29 1.08
N LEU A 253 11.56 30.34 1.12
CA LEU A 253 10.83 31.53 1.53
C LEU A 253 11.15 31.92 2.97
N ILE A 254 11.17 30.96 3.90
CA ILE A 254 11.51 31.21 5.30
C ILE A 254 12.93 31.78 5.45
N VAL A 255 13.91 31.18 4.76
CA VAL A 255 15.30 31.67 4.78
C VAL A 255 15.41 33.08 4.21
N LEU A 256 14.70 33.38 3.12
CA LEU A 256 14.67 34.72 2.52
C LEU A 256 14.03 35.76 3.45
N LEU A 257 12.94 35.42 4.13
CA LEU A 257 12.28 36.32 5.09
C LEU A 257 13.18 36.61 6.29
N ILE A 258 13.88 35.59 6.81
CA ILE A 258 14.85 35.76 7.90
C ILE A 258 16.01 36.65 7.46
N ALA A 259 16.58 36.39 6.28
CA ALA A 259 17.67 37.21 5.72
C ALA A 259 17.23 38.66 5.49
N PHE A 260 15.99 38.88 5.05
CA PHE A 260 15.42 40.20 4.91
C PHE A 260 15.19 40.89 6.27
N GLY A 261 14.78 40.15 7.31
CA GLY A 261 14.70 40.65 8.67
C GLY A 261 16.03 41.19 9.17
N PHE A 262 17.12 40.43 9.01
CA PHE A 262 18.48 40.90 9.34
C PHE A 262 18.92 42.12 8.54
N LYS A 263 18.45 42.26 7.29
CA LYS A 263 18.73 43.44 6.47
C LYS A 263 18.02 44.70 7.00
N GLN A 264 16.85 44.56 7.61
CA GLN A 264 16.15 45.68 8.24
C GLN A 264 16.69 46.00 9.64
N ASN A 265 16.76 45.00 10.52
CA ASN A 265 17.21 45.14 11.89
C ASN A 265 17.75 43.80 12.43
N MET A 266 18.88 43.85 13.15
CA MET A 266 19.46 42.70 13.83
C MET A 266 18.48 42.05 14.81
N ASP A 267 17.73 42.85 15.58
CA ASP A 267 16.80 42.34 16.58
C ASP A 267 15.66 41.55 15.94
N THR A 268 15.11 42.06 14.82
CA THR A 268 14.07 41.38 14.04
C THR A 268 14.55 40.03 13.51
N GLY A 269 15.76 39.97 12.93
CA GLY A 269 16.34 38.70 12.46
C GLY A 269 16.53 37.68 13.59
N ILE A 270 16.98 38.12 14.77
CA ILE A 270 17.13 37.27 15.96
C ILE A 270 15.76 36.78 16.46
N GLU A 271 14.75 37.64 16.51
CA GLU A 271 13.39 37.28 16.92
C GLU A 271 12.75 36.25 15.98
N GLN A 272 12.99 36.39 14.67
CA GLN A 272 12.54 35.44 13.65
C GLN A 272 13.20 34.06 13.81
N ILE A 273 14.51 34.00 14.05
CA ILE A 273 15.20 32.74 14.35
C ILE A 273 14.64 32.14 15.64
N LYS A 274 14.47 32.93 16.70
CA LYS A 274 13.90 32.44 17.98
C LYS A 274 12.51 31.87 17.77
N SER A 275 11.65 32.56 17.04
CA SER A 275 10.30 32.12 16.70
C SER A 275 10.33 30.80 15.93
N TRP A 276 11.19 30.70 14.90
CA TRP A 276 11.38 29.47 14.13
C TRP A 276 11.74 28.27 15.01
N PHE A 277 12.77 28.41 15.84
CA PHE A 277 13.22 27.34 16.72
C PHE A 277 12.17 27.00 17.77
N LEU A 278 11.60 27.99 18.44
CA LEU A 278 10.68 27.79 19.55
C LEU A 278 9.42 27.04 19.14
N PHE A 279 8.74 27.51 18.08
CA PHE A 279 7.48 26.90 17.65
C PHE A 279 7.69 25.51 17.06
N ASN A 280 8.73 25.29 16.26
CA ASN A 280 9.03 23.96 15.73
C ASN A 280 9.37 22.98 16.86
N SER A 281 10.29 23.35 17.77
CA SER A 281 10.74 22.48 18.85
C SER A 281 9.62 22.15 19.84
N ILE A 282 8.91 23.16 20.35
CA ILE A 282 7.89 22.96 21.39
C ILE A 282 6.70 22.16 20.85
N LEU A 283 6.17 22.52 19.68
CA LEU A 283 5.00 21.82 19.15
C LEU A 283 5.33 20.38 18.74
N ALA A 284 6.50 20.13 18.13
CA ALA A 284 6.94 18.77 17.85
C ALA A 284 7.05 17.95 19.15
N ALA A 285 7.62 18.51 20.22
CA ALA A 285 7.74 17.84 21.51
C ALA A 285 6.38 17.56 22.15
N ILE A 286 5.48 18.54 22.20
CA ILE A 286 4.13 18.39 22.77
C ILE A 286 3.35 17.31 22.05
N PHE A 287 3.28 17.38 20.71
CA PHE A 287 2.54 16.38 19.94
C PHE A 287 3.15 14.99 20.10
N THR A 288 4.48 14.87 20.08
CA THR A 288 5.15 13.60 20.34
C THR A 288 4.83 13.06 21.74
N ALA A 289 4.72 13.92 22.75
CA ALA A 289 4.39 13.51 24.11
C ALA A 289 2.96 12.96 24.27
N LEU A 290 2.02 13.30 23.37
CA LEU A 290 0.62 12.85 23.44
C LEU A 290 0.49 11.31 23.40
N CYS A 291 1.39 10.60 22.72
CA CYS A 291 1.39 9.14 22.68
C CYS A 291 2.24 8.47 23.77
N LEU A 292 2.68 9.26 24.77
CA LEU A 292 3.51 8.82 25.90
C LEU A 292 4.71 7.93 25.49
N PRO A 293 5.58 8.42 24.58
CA PRO A 293 6.75 7.67 24.15
C PRO A 293 7.87 7.74 25.21
N HIS A 294 9.02 7.13 24.92
CA HIS A 294 10.20 7.32 25.74
C HIS A 294 10.62 8.82 25.77
N PRO A 295 11.04 9.38 26.92
CA PRO A 295 11.42 10.80 27.02
C PRO A 295 12.49 11.24 26.01
N LEU A 296 13.45 10.36 25.71
CA LEU A 296 14.47 10.63 24.67
C LEU A 296 13.87 10.83 23.27
N SER A 297 12.74 10.19 22.95
CA SER A 297 12.03 10.39 21.68
C SER A 297 11.42 11.79 21.62
N VAL A 298 10.88 12.29 22.73
CA VAL A 298 10.36 13.66 22.87
C VAL A 298 11.48 14.69 22.73
N ILE A 299 12.61 14.48 23.42
CA ILE A 299 13.80 15.35 23.32
C ILE A 299 14.34 15.34 21.89
N THR A 300 14.35 14.17 21.23
CA THR A 300 14.79 14.07 19.84
C THR A 300 13.89 14.87 18.92
N ALA A 301 12.56 14.81 19.09
CA ALA A 301 11.63 15.63 18.33
C ALA A 301 11.87 17.13 18.57
N PHE A 302 12.05 17.54 19.83
CA PHE A 302 12.35 18.92 20.21
C PHE A 302 13.59 19.46 19.50
N VAL A 303 14.69 18.70 19.50
CA VAL A 303 15.96 19.13 18.92
C VAL A 303 15.95 19.05 17.39
N ALA A 304 15.36 18.01 16.81
CA ALA A 304 15.40 17.78 15.36
C ALA A 304 14.50 18.76 14.59
N ALA A 305 13.31 19.10 15.14
CA ALA A 305 12.26 19.81 14.40
C ALA A 305 12.74 21.08 13.67
N PRO A 306 13.44 22.04 14.30
CA PRO A 306 13.82 23.30 13.63
C PRO A 306 14.72 23.09 12.42
N PHE A 307 15.57 22.07 12.45
CA PHE A 307 16.50 21.76 11.37
C PHE A 307 15.81 20.96 10.26
N THR A 308 14.99 19.97 10.65
CA THR A 308 14.28 19.14 9.68
C THR A 308 13.19 19.92 8.94
N SER A 309 12.54 20.90 9.57
CA SER A 309 11.53 21.74 8.91
C SER A 309 12.09 22.60 7.78
N ILE A 310 13.40 22.90 7.77
CA ILE A 310 14.10 23.62 6.69
C ILE A 310 14.56 22.66 5.57
N ASN A 311 14.55 21.35 5.80
CA ASN A 311 14.97 20.36 4.82
C ASN A 311 13.83 19.38 4.50
N PRO A 312 13.15 19.52 3.35
CA PRO A 312 12.01 18.67 3.01
C PRO A 312 12.37 17.19 2.80
N MET A 313 13.67 16.85 2.75
CA MET A 313 14.14 15.47 2.67
C MET A 313 14.27 14.81 4.06
N LEU A 314 14.18 15.59 5.14
CA LEU A 314 14.30 15.13 6.51
C LEU A 314 12.99 15.40 7.26
N ALA A 315 12.49 14.40 7.96
CA ALA A 315 11.28 14.52 8.77
C ALA A 315 11.64 14.38 10.25
N CYS A 316 11.22 15.34 11.08
CA CYS A 316 11.40 15.32 12.54
C CYS A 316 11.00 13.96 13.15
N GLY A 317 9.84 13.47 12.72
CA GLY A 317 9.29 12.22 13.20
C GLY A 317 10.14 11.00 12.87
N TRP A 318 10.93 10.99 11.79
CA TRP A 318 11.82 9.86 11.51
C TRP A 318 12.89 9.72 12.60
N PHE A 319 13.48 10.83 13.05
CA PHE A 319 14.46 10.80 14.14
C PHE A 319 13.81 10.36 15.44
N ALA A 320 12.68 10.96 15.82
CA ALA A 320 11.96 10.62 17.05
C ALA A 320 11.48 9.17 17.06
N GLY A 321 10.92 8.69 15.95
CA GLY A 321 10.44 7.32 15.79
C GLY A 321 11.56 6.28 15.74
N LEU A 322 12.72 6.61 15.14
CA LEU A 322 13.91 5.76 15.18
C LEU A 322 14.44 5.60 16.61
N VAL A 323 14.47 6.70 17.38
CA VAL A 323 14.86 6.65 18.80
C VAL A 323 13.87 5.81 19.60
N GLU A 324 12.56 5.99 19.40
CA GLU A 324 11.53 5.17 20.06
C GLU A 324 11.70 3.69 19.73
N ALA A 325 11.84 3.34 18.44
CA ALA A 325 12.00 1.96 17.99
C ALA A 325 13.35 1.35 18.44
N SER A 326 14.38 2.16 18.66
CA SER A 326 15.68 1.68 19.15
C SER A 326 15.66 1.37 20.65
N LEU A 327 14.95 2.20 21.43
CA LEU A 327 14.83 2.06 22.88
C LEU A 327 13.76 1.05 23.27
N LYS A 328 12.60 1.09 22.60
CA LYS A 328 11.49 0.14 22.73
C LYS A 328 11.39 -0.68 21.46
N LYS A 329 12.31 -1.63 21.32
CA LYS A 329 12.39 -2.52 20.15
C LYS A 329 11.04 -3.21 19.89
N PRO A 330 10.42 -3.00 18.71
CA PRO A 330 9.25 -3.74 18.32
C PRO A 330 9.57 -5.23 18.24
N THR A 331 8.65 -6.05 18.73
CA THR A 331 8.76 -7.50 18.72
C THR A 331 8.14 -8.10 17.47
N VAL A 332 8.40 -9.39 17.27
CA VAL A 332 7.78 -10.17 16.20
C VAL A 332 6.26 -10.25 16.39
N GLU A 333 5.81 -10.37 17.64
CA GLU A 333 4.39 -10.39 18.00
C GLU A 333 3.72 -9.06 17.67
N ASP A 334 4.35 -7.93 18.00
CA ASP A 334 3.87 -6.60 17.63
C ASP A 334 3.60 -6.55 16.12
N VAL A 335 4.50 -7.05 15.28
CA VAL A 335 4.33 -7.02 13.81
C VAL A 335 3.20 -7.93 13.33
N ASN A 336 3.11 -9.15 13.88
CA ASN A 336 2.07 -10.10 13.48
C ASN A 336 0.66 -9.60 13.84
N ASN A 337 0.55 -8.84 14.93
CA ASN A 337 -0.72 -8.31 15.40
C ASN A 337 -1.10 -6.97 14.75
N ILE A 338 -0.21 -6.33 13.96
CA ILE A 338 -0.52 -5.05 13.28
C ILE A 338 -1.82 -5.14 12.50
N ALA A 339 -2.07 -6.28 11.84
CA ALA A 339 -3.27 -6.47 11.08
C ALA A 339 -4.54 -6.33 11.93
N ASP A 340 -4.53 -6.85 13.14
CA ASP A 340 -5.67 -6.78 14.04
C ASP A 340 -5.69 -5.43 14.80
N ASP A 341 -4.51 -4.84 15.03
CA ASP A 341 -4.30 -3.66 15.86
C ASP A 341 -4.48 -2.32 15.11
N ILE A 342 -4.30 -2.29 13.78
CA ILE A 342 -4.25 -1.02 13.03
C ILE A 342 -5.58 -0.25 13.02
N PHE A 343 -6.70 -0.94 13.17
CA PHE A 343 -8.04 -0.33 13.24
C PHE A 343 -8.43 0.06 14.67
N ASN A 344 -7.68 -0.38 15.69
CA ASN A 344 -7.98 -0.09 17.08
C ASN A 344 -7.05 0.97 17.67
N ILE A 345 -7.58 2.18 17.93
CA ILE A 345 -6.83 3.31 18.49
C ILE A 345 -6.08 2.96 19.79
N LYS A 346 -6.64 2.08 20.64
CA LYS A 346 -5.96 1.66 21.88
C LYS A 346 -4.74 0.79 21.59
N SER A 347 -4.82 -0.06 20.56
CA SER A 347 -3.69 -0.91 20.16
C SER A 347 -2.50 -0.09 19.65
N TRP A 348 -2.74 1.06 19.02
CA TRP A 348 -1.65 1.96 18.59
C TRP A 348 -0.74 2.45 19.73
N LEU A 349 -1.23 2.47 20.97
CA LEU A 349 -0.44 2.86 22.14
C LEU A 349 0.29 1.68 22.82
N HIS A 350 -0.18 0.45 22.61
CA HIS A 350 0.36 -0.75 23.24
C HIS A 350 1.34 -1.51 22.33
N ASN A 351 0.99 -1.62 21.05
CA ASN A 351 1.83 -2.24 20.03
C ASN A 351 3.05 -1.35 19.77
N LYS A 352 4.25 -1.87 20.03
CA LYS A 352 5.49 -1.07 19.99
C LYS A 352 5.81 -0.56 18.59
N PHE A 353 5.45 -1.31 17.55
CA PHE A 353 5.64 -0.88 16.16
C PHE A 353 4.70 0.28 15.83
N LEU A 354 3.39 0.12 16.10
CA LEU A 354 2.40 1.16 15.84
C LEU A 354 2.66 2.41 16.68
N LYS A 355 3.13 2.25 17.92
CA LYS A 355 3.53 3.37 18.77
C LYS A 355 4.70 4.15 18.19
N ALA A 356 5.73 3.48 17.68
CA ALA A 356 6.84 4.16 17.01
C ALA A 356 6.38 4.89 15.74
N LEU A 357 5.43 4.32 14.99
CA LEU A 357 4.81 4.99 13.85
C LEU A 357 3.96 6.20 14.27
N LEU A 358 3.20 6.08 15.37
CA LEU A 358 2.43 7.17 15.94
C LEU A 358 3.31 8.35 16.35
N VAL A 359 4.47 8.06 16.96
CA VAL A 359 5.51 9.06 17.25
C VAL A 359 5.95 9.79 15.98
N VAL A 360 6.21 9.08 14.89
CA VAL A 360 6.59 9.70 13.61
C VAL A 360 5.50 10.67 13.13
N ILE A 361 4.24 10.23 13.15
CA ILE A 361 3.09 11.00 12.68
C ILE A 361 2.92 12.27 13.52
N LEU A 362 2.85 12.12 14.85
CA LEU A 362 2.61 13.23 15.76
C LEU A 362 3.77 14.23 15.78
N ALA A 363 5.02 13.77 15.76
CA ALA A 363 6.17 14.66 15.67
C ALA A 363 6.16 15.51 14.38
N ASN A 364 5.83 14.88 13.24
CA ASN A 364 5.72 15.59 11.96
C ASN A 364 4.54 16.57 11.95
N LEU A 365 3.42 16.20 12.56
CA LEU A 365 2.26 17.08 12.68
C LEU A 365 2.58 18.32 13.52
N GLY A 366 3.20 18.12 14.70
CA GLY A 366 3.66 19.21 15.55
C GLY A 366 4.67 20.12 14.85
N SER A 367 5.65 19.55 14.14
CA SER A 367 6.65 20.29 13.35
C SER A 367 6.00 21.11 12.23
N SER A 368 4.99 20.55 11.55
CA SER A 368 4.28 21.22 10.45
C SER A 368 3.45 22.40 10.96
N ILE A 369 2.70 22.20 12.06
CA ILE A 369 1.97 23.29 12.72
C ILE A 369 2.95 24.36 13.22
N GLY A 370 4.08 23.94 13.79
CA GLY A 370 5.17 24.83 14.21
C GLY A 370 5.72 25.68 13.07
N THR A 371 5.91 25.09 11.89
CA THR A 371 6.35 25.79 10.68
C THR A 371 5.34 26.85 10.22
N ILE A 372 4.03 26.54 10.25
CA ILE A 372 2.98 27.48 9.86
C ILE A 372 2.92 28.67 10.83
N ILE A 373 2.93 28.40 12.14
CA ILE A 373 2.85 29.45 13.16
C ILE A 373 4.13 30.30 13.16
N ALA A 374 5.30 29.66 13.09
CA ALA A 374 6.58 30.36 12.99
C ALA A 374 6.64 31.22 11.72
N GLY A 375 6.24 30.67 10.57
CA GLY A 375 6.20 31.42 9.31
C GLY A 375 5.30 32.65 9.38
N SER A 376 4.10 32.51 9.98
CA SER A 376 3.19 33.64 10.22
C SER A 376 3.83 34.70 11.13
N LYS A 377 4.49 34.29 12.22
CA LYS A 377 5.20 35.21 13.12
C LYS A 377 6.38 35.92 12.45
N ILE A 378 7.13 35.22 11.60
CA ILE A 378 8.21 35.80 10.82
C ILE A 378 7.67 36.89 9.89
N VAL A 379 6.55 36.64 9.20
CA VAL A 379 5.91 37.66 8.37
C VAL A 379 5.40 38.84 9.20
N GLN A 380 4.75 38.59 10.34
CA GLN A 380 4.27 39.65 11.25
C GLN A 380 5.40 40.51 11.84
N SER A 381 6.62 40.00 11.96
CA SER A 381 7.75 40.79 12.46
C SER A 381 8.34 41.77 11.43
N LEU A 382 7.93 41.67 10.15
CA LEU A 382 8.42 42.50 9.04
C LEU A 382 7.48 43.65 8.67
N PHE A 383 6.21 43.59 9.10
CA PHE A 383 5.15 44.55 8.81
C PHE A 383 4.47 44.95 10.11
#